data_AF-A0A7C3CTD5-F1
#
_entry.id   AF-A0A7C3CTD5-F1
#
_cell.length_a   1.000
_cell.length_b   1.000
_cell.length_c   1.000
_cell.angle_alpha   90.00
_cell.angle_beta   90.00
_cell.angle_gamma   90.00
#
_symmetry.space_group_name_H-M   'P 1'
#
loop_
_entity.id
_entity.type
_entity.pdbx_description
1 polymer ?
#
loop_
_entity_poly.entity_id
_entity_poly.type
_entity_poly.pdbx_seq_one_letter_code
_entity_poly.pdbx_strand_id
1 'polypeptide(L)'
;MILSVVYALLFYAATLLLIVGVGRKIAVYARTPAPLKIPTMPAPLTKAGVVWRMTKEVTVFRSLFFSNKWIWLFGWMFHVALALVLARHLRYFTEPVWGWVALIQPFGKYAAFAMIAGLAGLWARRFLVDRVRYITSLSDHLMLALLMA
;
A
#
# COMPACT_ATOMS: atom_id res chain seq x y z
N MET A 1 24.21 -16.14 -20.94
CA MET A 1 24.35 -14.86 -21.68
C MET A 1 23.00 -14.27 -22.07
N ILE A 2 22.21 -14.89 -22.96
CA ILE A 2 20.92 -14.34 -23.43
C ILE A 2 19.93 -14.06 -22.28
N LEU A 3 19.73 -15.03 -21.39
CA LEU A 3 18.80 -14.90 -20.26
C LEU A 3 19.16 -13.71 -19.33
N SER A 4 20.44 -13.54 -19.02
CA SER A 4 20.92 -12.44 -18.17
C SER A 4 20.68 -11.07 -18.82
N VAL A 5 20.89 -10.98 -20.14
CA VAL A 5 20.61 -9.76 -20.91
C VAL A 5 19.11 -9.45 -20.90
N VAL A 6 18.26 -10.46 -21.09
CA VAL A 6 16.80 -10.30 -21.04
C VAL A 6 16.35 -9.75 -19.68
N TYR A 7 16.82 -10.34 -18.57
CA TYR A 7 16.48 -9.84 -17.24
C TYR A 7 16.97 -8.41 -17.00
N ALA A 8 18.20 -8.09 -17.40
CA ALA A 8 18.73 -6.73 -17.26
C ALA A 8 17.86 -5.70 -18.00
N LEU A 9 17.51 -5.99 -19.26
CA LEU A 9 16.66 -5.11 -20.06
C LEU A 9 15.28 -4.93 -19.44
N LEU A 10 14.66 -6.01 -18.94
CA LEU A 10 13.36 -5.95 -18.26
C LEU A 10 13.42 -5.10 -16.98
N PHE A 11 14.48 -5.22 -16.18
CA PHE A 11 14.66 -4.40 -14.98
C PHE A 11 14.82 -2.91 -15.29
N TYR A 12 15.62 -2.56 -16.30
CA TYR A 12 15.76 -1.16 -16.72
C TYR A 12 14.44 -0.61 -17.27
N ALA A 13 13.75 -1.38 -18.11
CA ALA A 13 12.45 -0.98 -18.66
C ALA A 13 11.40 -0.78 -17.55
N ALA A 14 11.30 -1.72 -16.60
CA ALA A 14 10.38 -1.63 -15.47
C ALA A 14 10.69 -0.41 -14.58
N THR A 15 11.97 -0.16 -14.29
CA THR A 15 12.41 1.00 -13.50
C THR A 15 12.07 2.31 -14.21
N LEU A 16 12.31 2.41 -15.51
CA LEU A 16 11.97 3.59 -16.31
C LEU A 16 10.46 3.84 -16.32
N LEU A 17 9.66 2.79 -16.57
CA LEU A 17 8.20 2.87 -16.55
C LEU A 17 7.65 3.30 -15.19
N LEU A 18 8.21 2.77 -14.09
CA LEU A 18 7.84 3.15 -12.74
C LEU A 18 8.10 4.65 -12.50
N ILE A 19 9.33 5.12 -12.75
CA ILE A 19 9.73 6.50 -12.47
C ILE A 19 8.96 7.49 -13.35
N VAL A 20 8.94 7.27 -14.66
CA VAL A 20 8.26 8.17 -15.61
C VAL A 20 6.75 8.14 -15.41
N GLY A 21 6.17 6.95 -15.21
CA GLY A 21 4.73 6.77 -15.00
C GLY A 21 4.25 7.47 -13.72
N VAL A 22 4.95 7.25 -12.59
CA VAL A 22 4.64 7.90 -11.32
C VAL A 22 4.85 9.42 -11.43
N GLY A 23 5.97 9.87 -11.99
CA GLY A 23 6.25 11.30 -12.17
C GLY A 23 5.19 12.01 -13.01
N ARG A 24 4.77 11.41 -14.13
CA ARG A 24 3.68 11.95 -14.96
C ARG A 24 2.36 12.01 -14.19
N LYS A 25 2.00 10.98 -13.44
CA LYS A 25 0.77 10.95 -12.64
C LYS A 25 0.77 12.02 -11.54
N ILE A 26 1.89 12.21 -10.85
CA ILE A 26 2.06 13.29 -9.86
C ILE A 26 1.86 14.66 -10.53
N ALA A 27 2.50 14.91 -11.68
CA ALA A 27 2.36 16.18 -12.39
C ALA A 27 0.91 16.45 -12.82
N VAL A 28 0.19 15.43 -13.28
CA VAL A 28 -1.24 15.55 -13.64
C VAL A 28 -2.07 15.90 -12.40
N TYR A 29 -1.91 15.18 -11.28
CA TYR A 29 -2.69 15.44 -10.08
C TYR A 29 -2.36 16.79 -9.44
N ALA A 30 -1.11 17.24 -9.49
CA ALA A 30 -0.72 18.55 -8.98
C ALA A 30 -1.32 19.72 -9.80
N ARG A 31 -1.55 19.51 -11.10
CA ARG A 31 -2.14 20.51 -12.00
C ARG A 31 -3.66 20.43 -12.09
N THR A 32 -4.26 19.33 -11.64
CA THR A 32 -5.72 19.15 -11.70
C THR A 32 -6.37 20.01 -10.63
N PRO A 33 -7.16 21.04 -10.97
CA PRO A 33 -7.79 21.89 -9.97
C PRO A 33 -8.81 21.08 -9.16
N ALA A 34 -8.80 21.25 -7.83
CA ALA A 34 -9.81 20.64 -6.96
C ALA A 34 -11.12 21.45 -7.07
N PRO A 35 -12.20 20.89 -7.64
CA PRO A 35 -13.39 21.67 -8.00
C PRO A 35 -14.20 22.15 -6.79
N LEU A 36 -14.04 21.53 -5.60
CA LEU A 36 -14.81 21.87 -4.42
C LEU A 36 -13.91 22.01 -3.18
N LYS A 37 -13.94 23.19 -2.55
CA LYS A 37 -13.40 23.40 -1.19
C LYS A 37 -14.44 22.94 -0.17
N ILE A 38 -14.58 21.63 0.02
CA ILE A 38 -15.53 21.09 1.00
C ILE A 38 -14.89 21.14 2.40
N PRO A 39 -15.41 21.93 3.35
CA PRO A 39 -14.93 21.88 4.72
C PRO A 39 -15.34 20.54 5.35
N THR A 40 -14.36 19.68 5.66
CA THR A 40 -14.62 18.41 6.37
C THR A 40 -14.82 18.67 7.86
N MET A 41 -16.01 19.18 8.21
CA MET A 41 -16.44 19.41 9.59
C MET A 41 -16.62 18.08 10.36
N PRO A 42 -16.35 18.02 11.67
CA PRO A 42 -15.64 19.02 12.46
C PRO A 42 -14.13 18.93 12.17
N ALA A 43 -13.56 20.04 11.69
CA ALA A 43 -12.12 20.18 11.51
C ALA A 43 -11.48 20.61 12.85
N PRO A 44 -10.33 20.04 13.24
CA PRO A 44 -9.62 20.51 14.43
C PRO A 44 -9.29 22.00 14.30
N LEU A 45 -9.54 22.78 15.36
CA LEU A 45 -9.32 24.23 15.37
C LEU A 45 -7.83 24.60 15.53
N THR A 46 -6.98 23.66 15.92
CA THR A 46 -5.55 23.86 16.16
C THR A 46 -4.70 23.04 15.18
N LYS A 47 -3.52 23.56 14.82
CA LYS A 47 -2.54 22.83 13.99
C LYS A 47 -2.18 21.47 14.62
N ALA A 48 -1.98 21.44 15.93
CA ALA A 48 -1.72 20.21 16.68
C ALA A 48 -2.88 19.19 16.54
N GLY A 49 -4.13 19.66 16.61
CA GLY A 49 -5.30 18.81 16.39
C GLY A 49 -5.38 18.24 14.97
N VAL A 50 -4.98 19.02 13.95
CA VAL A 50 -4.91 18.57 12.56
C VAL A 50 -3.87 17.47 12.39
N VAL A 51 -2.64 17.69 12.91
CA VAL A 51 -1.57 16.68 12.87
C VAL A 51 -2.04 15.41 13.55
N TRP A 52 -2.62 15.51 14.75
CA TRP A 52 -3.12 14.34 15.48
C TRP A 52 -4.24 13.59 14.73
N ARG A 53 -5.17 14.32 14.11
CA ARG A 53 -6.21 13.72 13.26
C ARG A 53 -5.57 12.96 12.09
N MET A 54 -4.68 13.61 11.35
CA MET A 54 -4.04 13.02 10.18
C MET A 54 -3.18 11.80 10.54
N THR A 55 -2.41 11.86 11.63
CA THR A 55 -1.63 10.70 12.09
C THR A 55 -2.51 9.48 12.28
N LYS A 56 -3.65 9.62 12.97
CA LYS A 56 -4.57 8.48 13.19
C LYS A 56 -5.23 7.97 11.92
N GLU A 57 -5.52 8.86 10.97
CA GLU A 57 -6.06 8.43 9.68
C GLU A 57 -5.01 7.72 8.83
N VAL A 58 -3.75 8.15 8.86
CA VAL A 58 -2.68 7.55 8.06
C VAL A 58 -2.18 6.23 8.64
N THR A 59 -2.02 6.13 9.96
CA THR A 59 -1.40 4.96 10.60
C THR A 59 -2.39 3.86 10.99
N VAL A 60 -3.56 4.27 11.48
CA VAL A 60 -4.56 3.34 12.05
C VAL A 60 -5.86 3.36 11.23
N PHE A 61 -5.99 4.18 10.20
CA PHE A 61 -7.23 4.29 9.40
C PHE A 61 -8.46 4.51 10.29
N ARG A 62 -8.39 5.44 11.26
CA ARG A 62 -9.41 5.63 12.29
C ARG A 62 -10.83 5.77 11.73
N SER A 63 -11.03 6.55 10.67
CA SER A 63 -12.34 6.71 10.03
C SER A 63 -12.86 5.37 9.49
N LEU A 64 -11.98 4.58 8.87
CA LEU A 64 -12.33 3.24 8.35
C LEU A 64 -12.68 2.27 9.48
N PHE A 65 -11.99 2.34 10.62
CA PHE A 65 -12.30 1.52 11.80
C PHE A 65 -13.75 1.72 12.28
N PHE A 66 -14.21 2.97 12.34
CA PHE A 66 -15.58 3.29 12.74
C PHE A 66 -16.61 3.03 11.63
N SER A 67 -16.22 3.12 10.36
CA SER A 67 -17.12 2.88 9.23
C SER A 67 -17.34 1.41 8.91
N ASN A 68 -16.26 0.62 8.76
CA ASN A 68 -16.33 -0.79 8.39
C ASN A 68 -15.16 -1.57 8.99
N LYS A 69 -15.43 -2.29 10.08
CA LYS A 69 -14.44 -3.08 10.82
C LYS A 69 -13.77 -4.16 9.98
N TRP A 70 -14.48 -4.77 9.02
CA TRP A 70 -13.92 -5.83 8.17
C TRP A 70 -12.91 -5.28 7.16
N ILE A 71 -13.24 -4.19 6.48
CA ILE A 71 -12.31 -3.54 5.55
C ILE A 71 -11.11 -2.98 6.32
N TRP A 72 -11.35 -2.40 7.50
CA TRP A 72 -10.28 -1.96 8.38
C TRP A 72 -9.34 -3.12 8.75
N LEU A 73 -9.88 -4.25 9.21
CA LEU A 73 -9.09 -5.40 9.66
C LEU A 73 -8.19 -5.92 8.53
N PHE A 74 -8.77 -6.28 7.38
CA PHE A 74 -8.00 -6.82 6.26
C PHE A 74 -7.07 -5.78 5.63
N GLY A 75 -7.50 -4.51 5.57
CA GLY A 75 -6.67 -3.40 5.10
C GLY A 75 -5.45 -3.16 5.99
N TRP A 76 -5.66 -3.08 7.31
CA TRP A 76 -4.58 -2.84 8.26
C TRP A 76 -3.63 -4.04 8.35
N MET A 77 -4.18 -5.27 8.38
CA MET A 77 -3.40 -6.50 8.32
C MET A 77 -2.48 -6.54 7.09
N PHE A 78 -3.01 -6.22 5.90
CA PHE A 78 -2.22 -6.14 4.68
C PHE A 78 -1.10 -5.09 4.77
N HIS A 79 -1.40 -3.87 5.20
CA HIS A 79 -0.39 -2.78 5.23
C HIS A 79 0.72 -3.03 6.26
N VAL A 80 0.38 -3.52 7.47
CA VAL A 80 1.38 -3.85 8.49
C VAL A 80 2.25 -5.01 8.03
N ALA A 81 1.65 -6.05 7.43
CA ALA A 81 2.38 -7.18 6.90
C ALA A 81 3.31 -6.75 5.75
N LEU A 82 2.83 -5.93 4.81
CA LEU A 82 3.63 -5.37 3.73
C LEU A 82 4.81 -4.56 4.28
N ALA A 83 4.60 -3.71 5.30
CA ALA A 83 5.66 -2.94 5.93
C ALA A 83 6.74 -3.84 6.56
N LEU A 84 6.35 -4.92 7.25
CA LEU A 84 7.28 -5.90 7.81
C LEU A 84 8.06 -6.65 6.73
N VAL A 85 7.39 -7.03 5.64
CA VAL A 85 8.03 -7.67 4.49
C VAL A 85 9.05 -6.73 3.86
N LEU A 86 8.70 -5.46 3.61
CA LEU A 86 9.63 -4.47 3.07
C LEU A 86 10.81 -4.19 4.01
N ALA A 87 10.56 -4.05 5.32
CA ALA A 87 11.61 -3.88 6.32
C ALA A 87 12.59 -5.07 6.34
N ARG A 88 12.09 -6.29 6.15
CA ARG A 88 12.91 -7.49 6.00
C ARG A 88 13.79 -7.43 4.75
N HIS A 89 13.23 -6.98 3.63
CA HIS A 89 13.95 -6.86 2.35
C HIS A 89 15.06 -5.81 2.41
N LEU A 90 14.96 -4.81 3.31
CA LEU A 90 16.02 -3.80 3.50
C LEU A 90 17.39 -4.41 3.86
N ARG A 91 17.41 -5.62 4.41
CA ARG A 91 18.64 -6.38 4.68
C ARG A 91 19.54 -6.50 3.44
N TYR A 92 18.96 -6.64 2.26
CA TYR A 92 19.74 -6.83 1.02
C TYR A 92 20.35 -5.52 0.48
N PHE A 93 20.03 -4.39 1.09
CA PHE A 93 20.50 -3.06 0.69
C PHE A 93 21.46 -2.42 1.71
N THR A 94 21.73 -3.08 2.83
CA THR A 94 22.55 -2.52 3.92
C THR A 94 23.66 -3.49 4.33
N GLU A 95 24.91 -3.03 4.29
CA GLU A 95 26.09 -3.78 4.75
C GLU A 95 26.96 -2.85 5.62
N PRO A 96 27.11 -3.11 6.95
CA PRO A 96 26.50 -4.22 7.69
C PRO A 96 24.99 -4.04 7.89
N VAL A 97 24.30 -5.15 8.08
CA VAL A 97 22.86 -5.15 8.38
C VAL A 97 22.60 -4.36 9.66
N TRP A 98 21.72 -3.37 9.60
CA TRP A 98 21.36 -2.57 10.77
C TRP A 98 20.71 -3.42 11.88
N GLY A 99 21.03 -3.13 13.14
CA GLY A 99 20.57 -3.94 14.29
C GLY A 99 19.06 -4.14 14.34
N TRP A 100 18.27 -3.08 14.10
CA TRP A 100 16.80 -3.19 14.10
C TRP A 100 16.26 -4.01 12.90
N VAL A 101 16.94 -4.00 11.75
CA VAL A 101 16.60 -4.84 10.58
C VAL A 101 16.89 -6.31 10.88
N ALA A 102 17.93 -6.60 11.66
CA ALA A 102 18.21 -7.97 12.13
C ALA A 102 17.12 -8.46 13.10
N LEU A 103 16.69 -7.60 14.04
CA LEU A 103 15.62 -7.93 15.00
C LEU A 103 14.27 -8.22 14.34
N ILE A 104 13.96 -7.55 13.22
CA ILE A 104 12.64 -7.68 12.57
C ILE A 104 12.52 -8.93 11.66
N GLN A 105 13.63 -9.61 11.35
CA GLN A 105 13.68 -10.76 10.43
C GLN A 105 12.67 -11.88 10.75
N PRO A 106 12.51 -12.33 12.01
CA PRO A 106 11.58 -13.42 12.33
C PRO A 106 10.12 -13.02 12.04
N PHE A 107 9.75 -11.79 12.39
CA PHE A 107 8.41 -11.25 12.16
C PHE A 107 8.11 -11.12 10.67
N GLY A 108 9.09 -10.68 9.87
CA GLY A 108 8.96 -10.57 8.42
C GLY A 108 8.68 -11.91 7.72
N LYS A 109 9.10 -13.05 8.29
CA LYS A 109 8.77 -14.38 7.74
C LYS A 109 7.28 -14.70 7.93
N TYR A 110 6.76 -14.51 9.14
CA TYR A 110 5.35 -14.77 9.44
C TYR A 110 4.41 -13.72 8.86
N ALA A 111 4.90 -12.50 8.63
CA ALA A 111 4.15 -11.43 7.99
C ALA A 111 3.62 -11.83 6.61
N ALA A 112 4.30 -12.71 5.86
CA ALA A 112 3.82 -13.18 4.56
C ALA A 112 2.44 -13.86 4.67
N PHE A 113 2.20 -14.67 5.71
CA PHE A 113 0.88 -15.29 5.93
C PHE A 113 -0.20 -14.25 6.23
N ALA A 114 0.11 -13.26 7.06
CA ALA A 114 -0.80 -12.16 7.34
C ALA A 114 -1.08 -11.32 6.08
N MET A 115 -0.07 -11.12 5.22
CA MET A 115 -0.21 -10.41 3.95
C MET A 115 -1.16 -11.14 3.00
N ILE A 116 -0.99 -12.46 2.84
CA ILE A 116 -1.88 -13.29 2.01
C ILE A 116 -3.30 -13.29 2.58
N ALA A 117 -3.47 -13.46 3.89
CA ALA A 117 -4.79 -13.42 4.53
C ALA A 117 -5.49 -12.06 4.35
N GLY A 118 -4.76 -10.96 4.52
CA GLY A 118 -5.27 -9.60 4.29
C GLY A 118 -5.67 -9.39 2.83
N LEU A 119 -4.81 -9.76 1.87
CA LEU A 119 -5.10 -9.66 0.44
C LEU A 119 -6.28 -10.54 0.03
N ALA A 120 -6.35 -11.77 0.51
CA ALA A 120 -7.46 -12.69 0.22
C ALA A 120 -8.79 -12.14 0.74
N GLY A 121 -8.83 -11.59 1.95
CA GLY A 121 -10.02 -10.93 2.50
C GLY A 121 -10.46 -9.72 1.69
N LEU A 122 -9.51 -8.87 1.27
CA LEU A 122 -9.78 -7.71 0.41
C LEU A 122 -10.22 -8.12 -1.01
N TRP A 123 -9.67 -9.21 -1.54
CA TRP A 123 -10.04 -9.74 -2.85
C TRP A 123 -11.43 -10.37 -2.83
N ALA A 124 -11.74 -11.15 -1.78
CA ALA A 124 -13.08 -11.72 -1.56
C ALA A 124 -14.16 -10.62 -1.55
N ARG A 125 -13.89 -9.49 -0.89
CA ARG A 125 -14.80 -8.31 -0.91
C ARG A 125 -15.17 -7.85 -2.32
N ARG A 126 -14.25 -7.96 -3.29
CA ARG A 126 -14.50 -7.53 -4.68
C ARG A 126 -15.44 -8.47 -5.43
N PHE A 127 -15.62 -9.71 -4.97
CA PHE A 127 -16.57 -10.65 -5.54
C PHE A 127 -17.89 -10.70 -4.78
N LEU A 128 -17.83 -10.63 -3.45
CA LEU A 128 -18.95 -10.85 -2.54
C LEU A 128 -19.84 -9.61 -2.33
N VAL A 129 -19.31 -8.39 -2.54
CA VAL A 129 -20.05 -7.15 -2.31
C VAL A 129 -20.42 -6.50 -3.64
N ASP A 130 -21.72 -6.50 -3.98
CA ASP A 130 -22.23 -6.04 -5.27
C ASP A 130 -21.78 -4.62 -5.64
N ARG A 131 -21.85 -3.68 -4.69
CA ARG A 131 -21.40 -2.28 -4.91
C ARG A 131 -19.92 -2.20 -5.29
N VAL A 132 -19.10 -3.08 -4.73
CA VAL A 132 -17.66 -3.11 -5.01
C VAL A 132 -17.40 -3.81 -6.32
N ARG A 133 -18.07 -4.95 -6.56
CA ARG A 133 -17.98 -5.70 -7.81
C ARG A 133 -18.35 -4.84 -9.01
N TYR A 134 -19.41 -4.03 -8.88
CA TYR A 134 -19.88 -3.13 -9.93
C TYR A 134 -18.84 -2.09 -10.38
N ILE A 135 -18.05 -1.57 -9.45
CA ILE A 135 -17.02 -0.55 -9.75
C ILE A 135 -15.61 -1.15 -9.97
N THR A 136 -15.46 -2.48 -9.87
CA THR A 136 -14.16 -3.15 -9.93
C THR A 136 -13.75 -3.35 -11.40
N SER A 137 -12.50 -3.00 -11.70
CA SER A 137 -11.87 -3.22 -13.00
C SER A 137 -10.96 -4.45 -12.98
N LEU A 138 -10.54 -4.94 -14.15
CA LEU A 138 -9.58 -6.05 -14.23
C LEU A 138 -8.25 -5.72 -13.54
N SER A 139 -7.79 -4.47 -13.63
CA SER A 139 -6.56 -3.99 -13.01
C SER A 139 -6.57 -4.19 -11.49
N ASP A 140 -7.73 -3.97 -10.85
CA ASP A 140 -7.89 -4.18 -9.41
C ASP A 140 -7.62 -5.61 -8.97
N HIS A 141 -8.02 -6.59 -9.79
CA HIS A 141 -7.77 -8.00 -9.53
C HIS A 141 -6.32 -8.37 -9.80
N LEU A 142 -5.76 -7.88 -10.92
CA LEU A 142 -4.38 -8.18 -11.31
C LEU A 142 -3.37 -7.65 -10.30
N MET A 143 -3.58 -6.47 -9.71
CA MET A 143 -2.66 -5.95 -8.70
C MET A 143 -2.69 -6.75 -7.40
N LEU A 144 -3.87 -7.22 -6.97
CA LEU A 144 -3.96 -8.09 -5.79
C LEU A 144 -3.32 -9.45 -6.05
N ALA A 145 -3.52 -10.02 -7.24
CA ALA A 145 -2.87 -11.27 -7.64
C ALA A 145 -1.34 -11.11 -7.71
N LEU A 146 -0.85 -10.00 -8.28
CA LEU A 146 0.59 -9.71 -8.37
C LEU A 146 1.26 -9.62 -7.00
N LEU A 147 0.59 -9.03 -6.00
CA LEU A 147 1.12 -8.93 -4.64
C LEU A 147 1.06 -10.25 -3.87
N MET A 148 0.26 -11.21 -4.33
CA MET A 148 0.10 -12.53 -3.71
C MET A 148 1.05 -13.58 -4.30
N ALA A 149 1.54 -13.35 -5.53
CA ALA A 149 2.49 -14.19 -6.25
C ALA A 149 3.92 -14.03 -5.70
#